data_AF-A0A652KYH3-F1
#
_entry.id   AF-A0A652KYH3-F1
#
_cell.length_a   1.000
_cell.length_b   1.000
_cell.length_c   1.000
_cell.angle_alpha   90.00
_cell.angle_beta   90.00
_cell.angle_gamma   90.00
#
_symmetry.space_group_name_H-M   'P 1'
#
loop_
_entity.id
_entity.type
_entity.pdbx_description
1 polymer ?
#
loop_
_entity_poly.entity_id
_entity_poly.type
_entity_poly.pdbx_seq_one_letter_code
_entity_poly.pdbx_strand_id
1 'polypeptide(L)'
;MSDTVQRAARIPVNLLPGIPAQPAPQPRIVPAIVGRGGRSMQVYIECPEWCTNDHSTGNVELEDITHYSASDVAQVPTFFNADTSHTDLTLTISSDPTSSDPRSREAHLLVDTGTDEEARLTPEMAEELADDLIAFASQLRHKARQVATFNRKQARR
;
A
#
# COMPACT_ATOMS: atom_id res chain seq x y z
N MET A 1 -26.31 -29.28 -12.37
CA MET A 1 -26.47 -27.82 -12.24
C MET A 1 -25.07 -27.24 -12.23
N SER A 2 -24.56 -26.85 -13.40
CA SER A 2 -23.20 -26.34 -13.57
C SER A 2 -23.30 -24.85 -13.85
N ASP A 3 -22.85 -24.03 -12.89
CA ASP A 3 -22.71 -22.58 -13.04
C ASP A 3 -21.41 -22.27 -13.78
N THR A 4 -21.54 -21.99 -15.08
CA THR A 4 -20.46 -21.43 -15.89
C THR A 4 -20.48 -19.92 -15.71
N VAL A 5 -19.66 -19.41 -14.78
CA VAL A 5 -19.41 -17.97 -14.66
C VAL A 5 -18.59 -17.52 -15.88
N GLN A 6 -19.25 -16.84 -16.81
CA GLN A 6 -18.60 -16.14 -17.93
C GLN A 6 -17.72 -15.02 -17.38
N ARG A 7 -16.39 -15.22 -17.42
CA ARG A 7 -15.42 -14.13 -17.26
C ARG A 7 -15.61 -13.13 -18.39
N ALA A 8 -16.03 -11.90 -18.05
CA ALA A 8 -16.06 -10.80 -19.00
C ALA A 8 -14.65 -10.58 -19.57
N ALA A 9 -14.53 -10.57 -20.90
CA ALA A 9 -13.28 -10.29 -21.58
C ALA A 9 -12.85 -8.85 -21.24
N ARG A 10 -11.65 -8.70 -20.67
CA ARG A 10 -11.00 -7.39 -20.47
C ARG A 10 -10.87 -6.72 -21.84
N ILE A 11 -11.55 -5.60 -22.04
CA ILE A 11 -11.39 -4.77 -23.24
C ILE A 11 -9.95 -4.23 -23.21
N PRO A 12 -9.11 -4.50 -24.22
CA PRO A 12 -7.79 -3.89 -24.28
C PRO A 12 -7.96 -2.37 -24.42
N VAL A 13 -7.27 -1.61 -23.56
CA VAL A 13 -7.32 -0.13 -23.45
C VAL A 13 -6.82 0.59 -24.73
N ASN A 14 -6.48 -0.15 -25.80
CA ASN A 14 -5.84 0.37 -27.01
C ASN A 14 -6.76 0.56 -28.24
N LEU A 15 -8.09 0.66 -28.09
CA LEU A 15 -9.03 0.62 -29.23
C LEU A 15 -9.61 1.96 -29.72
N LEU A 16 -9.00 3.10 -29.41
CA LEU A 16 -9.31 4.36 -30.11
C LEU A 16 -8.27 4.64 -31.20
N PRO A 17 -8.58 4.39 -32.49
CA PRO A 17 -7.66 4.68 -33.58
C PRO A 17 -7.39 6.20 -33.65
N GLY A 18 -6.12 6.58 -33.50
CA GLY A 18 -5.65 7.96 -33.69
C GLY A 18 -5.14 8.67 -32.42
N ILE A 19 -5.27 8.08 -31.23
CA ILE A 19 -4.60 8.59 -30.04
C ILE A 19 -3.22 7.90 -29.94
N PRO A 20 -2.10 8.63 -29.97
CA PRO A 20 -0.80 8.03 -29.72
C PRO A 20 -0.83 7.37 -28.34
N ALA A 21 -0.37 6.12 -28.25
CA ALA A 21 -0.25 5.45 -26.96
C ALA A 21 0.51 6.37 -26.00
N GLN A 22 -0.06 6.63 -24.82
CA GLN A 22 0.63 7.40 -23.80
C GLN A 22 1.96 6.67 -23.53
N PRO A 23 3.11 7.37 -23.63
CA PRO A 23 4.39 6.73 -23.37
C PRO A 23 4.34 6.09 -21.99
N ALA A 24 4.77 4.83 -21.92
CA ALA A 24 4.86 4.12 -20.65
C ALA A 24 5.69 4.97 -19.68
N PRO A 25 5.30 5.03 -18.39
CA PRO A 25 6.10 5.70 -17.39
C PRO A 25 7.55 5.22 -17.45
N GLN A 26 8.49 6.15 -17.54
CA GLN A 26 9.91 5.83 -17.62
C GLN A 26 10.50 5.84 -16.20
N PRO A 27 11.33 4.84 -15.83
CA PRO A 27 12.05 4.88 -14.57
C PRO A 27 12.96 6.11 -14.51
N ARG A 28 13.10 6.67 -13.31
CA ARG A 28 13.97 7.81 -13.01
C ARG A 28 15.30 7.30 -12.48
N ILE A 29 16.41 7.81 -13.01
CA ILE A 29 17.75 7.47 -12.48
C ILE A 29 18.06 8.36 -11.28
N VAL A 30 18.38 7.75 -10.15
CA VAL A 30 18.65 8.46 -8.89
C VAL A 30 19.98 8.03 -8.27
N PRO A 31 20.68 8.91 -7.55
CA PRO A 31 21.83 8.50 -6.77
C PRO A 31 21.40 7.63 -5.59
N ALA A 32 22.19 6.60 -5.29
CA ALA A 32 22.08 5.81 -4.07
C ALA A 32 23.46 5.69 -3.42
N ILE A 33 23.51 5.70 -2.08
CA ILE A 33 24.75 5.50 -1.33
C ILE A 33 24.74 4.09 -0.77
N VAL A 34 25.75 3.29 -1.13
CA VAL A 34 25.91 1.90 -0.68
C VAL A 34 27.23 1.75 0.08
N GLY A 35 27.22 0.97 1.15
CA GLY A 35 28.40 0.63 1.96
C GLY A 35 28.33 1.21 3.37
N ARG A 36 29.28 0.81 4.23
CA ARG A 36 29.30 1.17 5.65
C ARG A 36 30.58 1.89 6.05
N GLY A 37 30.46 2.88 6.96
CA GLY A 37 31.57 3.39 7.77
C GLY A 37 32.80 3.87 7.00
N GLY A 38 32.69 5.04 6.35
CA GLY A 38 33.80 5.65 5.61
C GLY A 38 34.21 4.93 4.32
N ARG A 39 33.57 3.80 4.00
CA ARG A 39 33.71 3.05 2.75
C ARG A 39 32.37 2.95 2.03
N SER A 40 31.75 4.09 1.78
CA SER A 40 30.52 4.20 0.99
C SER A 40 30.86 4.64 -0.43
N MET A 41 30.12 4.12 -1.42
CA MET A 41 30.18 4.57 -2.80
C MET A 41 28.81 5.07 -3.26
N GLN A 42 28.81 6.11 -4.08
CA GLN A 42 27.61 6.53 -4.78
C GLN A 42 27.46 5.71 -6.06
N VAL A 43 26.30 5.11 -6.23
CA VAL A 43 25.86 4.43 -7.45
C VAL A 43 24.63 5.16 -8.00
N TYR A 44 24.22 4.81 -9.21
CA TYR A 44 22.97 5.28 -9.79
C TYR A 44 22.08 4.09 -10.05
N ILE A 45 20.83 4.17 -9.58
CA ILE A 45 19.84 3.11 -9.70
C ILE A 45 18.61 3.60 -10.47
N GLU A 46 17.89 2.68 -11.08
CA GLU A 46 16.57 2.92 -11.62
C GLU A 46 15.55 2.94 -10.49
N CYS A 47 14.81 4.03 -10.36
CA CYS A 47 13.67 4.13 -9.46
C CYS A 47 12.38 4.21 -10.27
N PRO A 48 11.34 3.47 -9.88
CA PRO A 48 10.00 3.70 -10.43
C PRO A 48 9.52 5.13 -10.14
N GLU A 49 8.62 5.65 -10.98
CA GLU A 49 8.10 7.03 -10.82
C GLU A 49 7.37 7.24 -9.49
N TRP A 50 6.75 6.19 -8.96
CA TRP A 50 6.02 6.20 -7.70
C TRP A 50 6.93 6.10 -6.47
N CYS A 51 8.21 5.77 -6.65
CA CYS A 51 9.13 5.60 -5.53
C CYS A 51 9.55 6.96 -4.98
N THR A 52 9.23 7.20 -3.71
CA THR A 52 9.56 8.43 -2.98
C THR A 52 10.68 8.24 -1.95
N ASN A 53 11.16 7.00 -1.76
CA ASN A 53 12.25 6.71 -0.84
C ASN A 53 13.56 7.43 -1.25
N ASP A 54 14.29 7.96 -0.26
CA ASP A 54 15.59 8.60 -0.47
C ASP A 54 16.73 7.58 -0.33
N HIS A 55 17.18 7.07 -1.48
CA HIS A 55 18.25 6.07 -1.55
C HIS A 55 19.65 6.64 -1.29
N SER A 56 19.79 7.96 -1.11
CA SER A 56 21.06 8.58 -0.77
C SER A 56 21.44 8.40 0.70
N THR A 57 20.55 7.84 1.52
CA THR A 57 20.80 7.57 2.93
C THR A 57 20.51 6.11 3.26
N GLY A 58 21.37 5.48 4.06
CA GLY A 58 20.98 4.28 4.81
C GLY A 58 21.11 2.91 4.14
N ASN A 59 21.56 2.78 2.89
CA ASN A 59 21.76 1.46 2.28
C ASN A 59 23.14 0.88 2.61
N VAL A 60 23.18 -0.32 3.20
CA VAL A 60 24.44 -1.00 3.52
C VAL A 60 24.94 -1.76 2.29
N GLU A 61 24.04 -2.46 1.61
CA GLU A 61 24.35 -3.28 0.43
C GLU A 61 23.41 -2.95 -0.75
N LEU A 62 23.80 -3.31 -1.97
CA LEU A 62 22.96 -3.09 -3.16
C LEU A 62 21.65 -3.89 -3.11
N GLU A 63 21.69 -5.06 -2.46
CA GLU A 63 20.54 -5.93 -2.24
C GLU A 63 19.55 -5.40 -1.21
N ASP A 64 19.95 -4.42 -0.39
CA ASP A 64 19.03 -3.77 0.56
C ASP A 64 18.15 -2.70 -0.10
N ILE A 65 18.38 -2.38 -1.37
CA ILE A 65 17.65 -1.33 -2.08
C ILE A 65 16.22 -1.79 -2.34
N THR A 66 15.28 -1.25 -1.57
CA THR A 66 13.84 -1.46 -1.74
C THR A 66 13.13 -0.15 -2.07
N HIS A 67 12.26 -0.18 -3.08
CA HIS A 67 11.47 0.98 -3.48
C HIS A 67 10.19 1.06 -2.67
N TYR A 68 9.94 2.22 -2.06
CA TYR A 68 8.68 2.52 -1.37
C TYR A 68 8.03 3.78 -1.95
N SER A 69 6.71 3.80 -2.02
CA SER A 69 5.93 5.03 -2.18
C SER A 69 5.82 5.80 -0.87
N ALA A 70 5.13 6.94 -0.91
CA ALA A 70 4.60 7.55 0.29
C ALA A 70 3.57 6.60 0.92
N SER A 71 3.44 6.68 2.25
CA SER A 71 2.49 5.86 2.99
C SER A 71 1.17 6.59 3.20
N ASP A 72 0.06 5.86 3.02
CA ASP A 72 -1.26 6.27 3.47
C ASP A 72 -1.55 5.62 4.83
N VAL A 73 -2.21 6.35 5.73
CA VAL A 73 -2.45 5.87 7.10
C VAL A 73 -3.92 6.03 7.48
N ALA A 74 -4.52 4.94 7.95
CA ALA A 74 -5.82 4.96 8.61
C ALA A 74 -5.63 4.69 10.11
N GLN A 75 -6.07 5.64 10.93
CA GLN A 75 -5.86 5.59 12.38
C GLN A 75 -7.14 5.27 13.14
N VAL A 76 -7.04 4.52 14.24
CA VAL A 76 -8.12 4.29 15.19
C VAL A 76 -7.97 5.27 16.37
N PRO A 77 -8.78 6.34 16.44
CA PRO A 77 -8.68 7.32 17.52
C PRO A 77 -9.21 6.74 18.85
N THR A 78 -8.73 7.29 19.97
CA THR A 78 -9.22 6.96 21.31
C THR A 78 -9.88 8.15 21.99
N PHE A 79 -10.88 7.89 22.84
CA PHE A 79 -11.52 8.93 23.64
C PHE A 79 -10.57 9.53 24.70
N PHE A 80 -9.57 8.78 25.16
CA PHE A 80 -8.73 9.20 26.28
C PHE A 80 -7.68 10.25 25.92
N ASN A 81 -7.28 10.34 24.65
CA ASN A 81 -6.32 11.31 24.17
C ASN A 81 -6.56 11.60 22.68
N ALA A 82 -6.94 12.84 22.38
CA ALA A 82 -7.27 13.29 21.03
C ALA A 82 -6.06 13.36 20.09
N ASP A 83 -4.85 13.44 20.64
CA ASP A 83 -3.61 13.58 19.87
C ASP A 83 -2.93 12.23 19.61
N THR A 84 -3.52 11.12 20.06
CA THR A 84 -2.98 9.76 19.86
C THR A 84 -4.00 8.82 19.27
N SER A 85 -3.57 8.05 18.27
CA SER A 85 -4.27 6.85 17.83
C SER A 85 -3.84 5.65 18.67
N HIS A 86 -4.74 4.67 18.78
CA HIS A 86 -4.41 3.40 19.46
C HIS A 86 -3.73 2.41 18.51
N THR A 87 -4.11 2.45 17.24
CA THR A 87 -3.63 1.54 16.20
C THR A 87 -3.72 2.25 14.86
N ASP A 88 -2.73 2.01 14.01
CA ASP A 88 -2.65 2.56 12.67
C ASP A 88 -2.56 1.41 11.67
N LEU A 89 -3.22 1.59 10.53
CA LEU A 89 -3.10 0.75 9.35
C LEU A 89 -2.38 1.57 8.30
N THR A 90 -1.15 1.17 7.98
CA THR A 90 -0.29 1.86 7.02
C THR A 90 -0.28 1.09 5.71
N LEU A 91 -0.47 1.81 4.60
CA LEU A 91 -0.48 1.26 3.25
C LEU A 91 0.65 1.91 2.43
N THR A 92 1.49 1.10 1.80
CA THR A 92 2.61 1.58 0.97
C THR A 92 2.79 0.70 -0.25
N ILE A 93 3.11 1.25 -1.42
CA ILE A 93 3.57 0.47 -2.58
C ILE A 93 5.03 0.11 -2.37
N SER A 94 5.37 -1.16 -2.53
CA SER A 94 6.72 -1.68 -2.39
C SER A 94 7.17 -2.51 -3.60
N SER A 95 8.48 -2.55 -3.82
CA SER A 95 9.17 -3.46 -4.73
C SER A 95 10.59 -3.65 -4.23
N ASP A 96 10.99 -4.91 -4.02
CA ASP A 96 12.37 -5.33 -3.76
C ASP A 96 12.92 -5.97 -5.04
N PRO A 97 13.71 -5.25 -5.86
CA PRO A 97 14.24 -5.75 -7.12
C PRO A 97 15.15 -6.98 -6.97
N THR A 98 15.72 -7.21 -5.79
CA THR A 98 16.68 -8.28 -5.54
C THR A 98 16.08 -9.51 -4.87
N SER A 99 14.83 -9.40 -4.41
CA SER A 99 14.06 -10.52 -3.85
C SER A 99 14.13 -11.77 -4.72
N SER A 100 14.30 -12.92 -4.07
CA SER A 100 14.20 -14.23 -4.72
C SER A 100 12.77 -14.55 -5.17
N ASP A 101 11.74 -14.06 -4.47
CA ASP A 101 10.33 -14.21 -4.87
C ASP A 101 9.99 -13.20 -5.98
N PRO A 102 9.58 -13.66 -7.18
CA PRO A 102 9.17 -12.77 -8.28
C PRO A 102 8.06 -11.79 -7.91
N ARG A 103 7.14 -12.16 -7.03
CA ARG A 103 6.02 -11.31 -6.63
C ARG A 103 6.46 -10.10 -5.81
N SER A 104 7.57 -10.23 -5.09
CA SER A 104 8.13 -9.10 -4.31
C SER A 104 9.01 -8.19 -5.16
N ARG A 105 9.52 -8.69 -6.31
CA ARG A 105 10.21 -7.85 -7.30
C ARG A 105 9.23 -6.95 -8.06
N GLU A 106 8.03 -7.46 -8.34
CA GLU A 106 6.95 -6.65 -8.88
C GLU A 106 6.42 -5.64 -7.85
N ALA A 107 5.82 -4.54 -8.34
CA ALA A 107 5.16 -3.59 -7.47
C ALA A 107 3.95 -4.27 -6.80
N HIS A 108 3.92 -4.22 -5.47
CA HIS A 108 2.89 -4.80 -4.63
C HIS A 108 2.53 -3.84 -3.50
N LEU A 109 1.45 -4.11 -2.78
CA LEU A 109 1.07 -3.33 -1.61
C LEU A 109 1.61 -3.98 -0.34
N LEU A 110 2.18 -3.17 0.54
CA LEU A 110 2.48 -3.51 1.92
C LEU A 110 1.42 -2.89 2.81
N VAL A 111 0.88 -3.72 3.70
CA VAL A 111 -0.03 -3.32 4.77
C VAL A 111 0.65 -3.63 6.10
N ASP A 112 0.93 -2.58 6.86
CA ASP A 112 1.51 -2.67 8.21
C ASP A 112 0.44 -2.26 9.25
N THR A 113 0.42 -2.98 10.37
CA THR A 113 -0.49 -2.75 11.50
C THR A 113 0.24 -2.36 12.80
N GLY A 114 1.53 -2.03 12.70
CA GLY A 114 2.42 -1.80 13.84
C GLY A 114 2.91 -3.10 14.49
N THR A 115 2.95 -4.19 13.73
CA THR A 115 3.40 -5.51 14.18
C THR A 115 4.74 -5.87 13.52
N ASP A 116 5.43 -6.89 14.04
CA ASP A 116 6.72 -7.34 13.47
C ASP A 116 6.60 -7.92 12.05
N GLU A 117 5.38 -8.26 11.62
CA GLU A 117 5.09 -8.78 10.28
C GLU A 117 4.23 -7.81 9.47
N GLU A 118 4.66 -7.56 8.24
CA GLU A 118 3.93 -6.79 7.22
C GLU A 118 3.21 -7.74 6.25
N ALA A 119 1.98 -7.41 5.87
CA ALA A 119 1.25 -8.16 4.85
C ALA A 119 1.60 -7.66 3.45
N ARG A 120 2.07 -8.56 2.58
CA ARG A 120 2.36 -8.26 1.16
C ARG A 120 1.20 -8.72 0.28
N LEU A 121 0.60 -7.81 -0.46
CA LEU A 121 -0.61 -8.03 -1.23
C LEU A 121 -0.36 -7.82 -2.73
N THR A 122 -0.83 -8.75 -3.55
CA THR A 122 -0.98 -8.50 -4.99
C THR A 122 -2.10 -7.47 -5.22
N PRO A 123 -2.18 -6.85 -6.41
CA PRO A 123 -3.28 -5.93 -6.73
C PRO A 123 -4.67 -6.54 -6.51
N GLU A 124 -4.87 -7.81 -6.91
CA GLU A 124 -6.15 -8.50 -6.72
C GLU A 124 -6.48 -8.70 -5.23
N MET A 125 -5.51 -9.10 -4.41
CA MET A 125 -5.69 -9.25 -2.96
C MET A 125 -5.99 -7.91 -2.29
N ALA A 126 -5.40 -6.82 -2.79
CA ALA A 126 -5.65 -5.48 -2.27
C ALA A 126 -7.07 -4.98 -2.57
N GLU A 127 -7.60 -5.27 -3.76
CA GLU A 127 -9.01 -4.97 -4.10
C GLU A 127 -9.98 -5.76 -3.21
N GLU A 128 -9.70 -7.05 -2.97
CA GLU A 128 -10.50 -7.88 -2.04
C GLU A 128 -10.45 -7.32 -0.62
N LEU A 129 -9.25 -6.95 -0.13
CA LEU A 129 -9.11 -6.30 1.17
C LEU A 129 -9.85 -4.96 1.25
N ALA A 130 -9.84 -4.17 0.18
CA ALA A 130 -10.55 -2.90 0.13
C ALA A 130 -12.07 -3.09 0.28
N ASP A 131 -12.64 -4.07 -0.42
CA ASP A 131 -14.06 -4.44 -0.28
C ASP A 131 -14.40 -4.86 1.16
N ASP A 132 -13.55 -5.68 1.79
CA ASP A 132 -13.70 -6.09 3.18
C ASP A 132 -13.64 -4.90 4.15
N LEU A 133 -12.71 -3.97 3.94
CA LEU A 133 -12.59 -2.75 4.75
C LEU A 133 -13.81 -1.83 4.58
N ILE A 134 -14.40 -1.74 3.39
CA ILE A 134 -15.64 -1.00 3.13
C ILE A 134 -16.83 -1.65 3.86
N ALA A 135 -16.93 -2.98 3.81
CA ALA A 135 -17.95 -3.73 4.53
C ALA A 135 -17.81 -3.51 6.05
N PHE A 136 -16.59 -3.58 6.57
CA PHE A 136 -16.27 -3.31 7.97
C PHE A 136 -16.65 -1.89 8.38
N ALA A 137 -16.27 -0.87 7.59
CA ALA A 137 -16.62 0.53 7.86
C ALA A 137 -18.14 0.74 7.90
N SER A 138 -18.89 0.03 7.06
CA SER A 138 -20.35 0.04 7.08
C SER A 138 -20.93 -0.54 8.38
N GLN A 139 -20.35 -1.63 8.88
CA GLN A 139 -20.72 -2.21 10.17
C GLN A 139 -20.36 -1.29 11.34
N LEU A 140 -19.19 -0.65 11.31
CA LEU A 140 -18.76 0.33 12.31
C LEU A 140 -19.78 1.48 12.43
N ARG A 141 -20.18 2.07 11.30
CA ARG A 141 -21.22 3.12 11.26
C ARG A 141 -22.55 2.64 11.82
N HIS A 142 -22.94 1.39 11.56
CA HIS A 142 -24.15 0.81 12.12
C HIS A 142 -24.06 0.71 13.66
N LYS A 143 -22.97 0.14 14.18
CA LYS A 143 -22.73 0.02 15.63
C LYS A 143 -22.70 1.38 16.33
N ALA A 144 -22.08 2.39 15.73
CA ALA A 144 -22.06 3.75 16.26
C ALA A 144 -23.49 4.32 16.46
N ARG A 145 -24.39 4.11 15.48
CA ARG A 145 -25.81 4.52 15.60
C ARG A 145 -26.56 3.76 16.69
N GLN A 146 -26.26 2.48 16.88
CA GLN A 146 -26.84 1.67 17.95
C GLN A 146 -26.42 2.22 19.32
N VAL A 147 -25.12 2.46 19.53
CA VAL A 147 -24.59 3.07 20.77
C VAL A 147 -25.28 4.40 21.06
N ALA A 148 -25.38 5.30 20.08
CA ALA A 148 -26.09 6.57 20.25
C ALA A 148 -27.56 6.40 20.66
N THR A 149 -28.23 5.37 20.12
CA THR A 149 -29.62 5.05 20.47
C THR A 149 -29.74 4.52 21.90
N PHE A 150 -28.81 3.67 22.34
CA PHE A 150 -28.78 3.17 23.71
C PHE A 150 -28.56 4.29 24.72
N ASN A 151 -27.60 5.18 24.47
CA ASN A 151 -27.31 6.31 25.34
C ASN A 151 -28.53 7.23 25.50
N ARG A 152 -29.25 7.54 24.40
CA ARG A 152 -30.49 8.33 24.47
C ARG A 152 -31.60 7.67 25.27
N LYS A 153 -31.72 6.34 25.21
CA LYS A 153 -32.73 5.59 25.99
C LYS A 153 -32.38 5.57 27.46
N GLN A 154 -31.10 5.45 27.81
CA GLN A 154 -30.65 5.48 29.20
C GLN A 154 -30.87 6.85 29.84
N ALA A 155 -30.60 7.95 29.14
CA ALA A 155 -30.79 9.30 29.65
C ALA A 155 -32.25 9.71 29.92
N ARG A 156 -33.23 8.90 29.49
CA ARG A 156 -34.67 9.15 29.69
C ARG A 156 -35.27 8.35 30.86
N ARG A 157 -34.49 7.49 31.49
CA ARG A 157 -34.89 6.74 32.69
C ARG A 157 -34.43 7.50 33.93
#